data_AF-A0A438AES8-F1
#
_entry.id   AF-A0A438AES8-F1
#
_cell.length_a   1.000
_cell.length_b   1.000
_cell.length_c   1.000
_cell.angle_alpha   90.00
_cell.angle_beta   90.00
_cell.angle_gamma   90.00
#
_symmetry.space_group_name_H-M   'P 1'
#
loop_
_entity.id
_entity.type
_entity.pdbx_description
1 polymer ?
#
loop_
_entity_poly.entity_id
_entity_poly.type
_entity_poly.pdbx_seq_one_letter_code
_entity_poly.pdbx_strand_id
1 'polypeptide(L)'
;MAGGQGAQHRYAVTAAFGGKTRRYRIGLRRIDLETGRNDTGQSFAFCLNGRDVSMQRANWIPVHTLPERATPDVGRDLLTSAREAA
;
A
#
# COMPACT_ATOMS: atom_id res chain seq x y z
N MET A 1 -6.63 -3.66 -5.28
CA MET A 1 -7.27 -2.53 -4.58
C MET A 1 -6.66 -2.34 -3.20
N ALA A 2 -6.95 -1.25 -2.50
CA ALA A 2 -6.59 -1.07 -1.09
C ALA A 2 -7.42 -2.02 -0.19
N GLY A 3 -7.06 -2.13 1.09
CA GLY A 3 -7.83 -2.94 2.05
C GLY A 3 -9.30 -2.51 2.10
N GLY A 4 -10.22 -3.49 2.11
CA GLY A 4 -11.66 -3.26 2.04
C GLY A 4 -12.20 -2.82 0.67
N GLN A 5 -11.36 -2.44 -0.30
CA GLN A 5 -11.78 -1.85 -1.59
C GLN A 5 -11.83 -2.86 -2.75
N GLY A 6 -11.85 -4.15 -2.44
CA GLY A 6 -11.83 -5.27 -3.41
C GLY A 6 -10.54 -6.08 -3.39
N ALA A 7 -10.40 -6.98 -4.37
CA ALA A 7 -9.29 -7.93 -4.41
C ALA A 7 -7.91 -7.26 -4.62
N GLN A 8 -6.87 -7.89 -4.09
CA GLN A 8 -5.48 -7.43 -4.13
C GLN A 8 -4.69 -8.15 -5.22
N HIS A 9 -5.11 -8.02 -6.49
CA HIS A 9 -4.45 -8.68 -7.62
C HIS A 9 -2.99 -8.25 -7.79
N ARG A 10 -2.13 -9.23 -8.12
CA ARG A 10 -0.72 -9.04 -8.44
C ARG A 10 -0.35 -9.92 -9.62
N TYR A 11 0.36 -9.35 -10.58
CA TYR A 11 0.81 -10.00 -11.81
C TYR A 11 2.30 -10.31 -11.71
N ALA A 12 2.70 -11.49 -12.15
CA ALA A 12 4.10 -11.86 -12.26
C ALA A 12 4.68 -11.24 -13.54
N VAL A 13 5.78 -10.51 -13.40
CA VAL A 13 6.52 -9.95 -14.53
C VAL A 13 7.95 -10.46 -14.46
N THR A 14 8.43 -11.05 -15.54
CA THR A 14 9.82 -11.50 -15.67
C THR A 14 10.48 -10.66 -16.75
N ALA A 15 11.57 -9.98 -16.39
CA ALA A 15 12.40 -9.22 -17.32
C ALA A 15 13.75 -9.91 -17.47
N ALA A 16 14.20 -10.11 -18.71
CA ALA A 16 15.49 -10.70 -19.02
C ALA A 16 16.31 -9.75 -19.90
N PHE A 17 17.55 -9.49 -19.52
CA PHE A 17 18.48 -8.65 -20.29
C PHE A 17 19.93 -9.08 -20.04
N GLY A 18 20.71 -9.29 -21.10
CA GLY A 18 22.13 -9.65 -21.00
C GLY A 18 22.39 -10.89 -20.13
N GLY A 19 21.56 -11.94 -20.26
CA GLY A 19 21.66 -13.18 -19.46
C GLY A 19 21.18 -13.06 -18.00
N LYS A 20 20.79 -11.87 -17.54
CA LYS A 20 20.24 -11.65 -16.19
C LYS A 20 18.73 -11.69 -16.24
N THR A 21 18.12 -12.38 -15.29
CA THR A 21 16.66 -12.44 -15.12
C THR A 21 16.24 -11.80 -13.81
N ARG A 22 15.21 -10.94 -13.83
CA ARG A 22 14.55 -10.41 -12.63
C ARG A 22 13.07 -10.71 -12.66
N ARG A 23 12.51 -11.03 -11.49
CA ARG A 23 11.09 -11.34 -11.29
C ARG A 23 10.45 -10.31 -10.37
N TYR A 24 9.28 -9.83 -10.76
CA TYR A 24 8.51 -8.83 -10.03
C TYR A 24 7.09 -9.35 -9.82
N ARG A 25 6.47 -8.92 -8.72
CA ARG A 25 5.02 -9.09 -8.48
C ARG A 25 4.37 -7.71 -8.40
N ILE A 26 3.71 -7.30 -9.48
CA ILE A 26 3.22 -5.92 -9.68
C ILE A 26 1.71 -5.87 -9.50
N GLY A 27 1.20 -4.93 -8.70
CA GLY A 27 -0.24 -4.65 -8.64
C GLY A 27 -0.60 -3.50 -9.56
N LEU A 28 -1.49 -3.72 -10.53
CA LEU A 28 -1.96 -2.69 -11.44
C LEU A 28 -3.00 -1.81 -10.75
N ARG A 29 -2.71 -0.51 -10.64
CA ARG A 29 -3.60 0.49 -10.04
C ARG A 29 -3.18 1.90 -10.44
N ARG A 30 -4.15 2.78 -10.63
CA ARG A 30 -3.99 4.23 -10.72
C ARG A 30 -4.21 4.83 -9.33
N ILE A 31 -3.34 5.76 -8.95
CA ILE A 31 -3.45 6.48 -7.69
C ILE A 31 -3.30 7.96 -8.03
N ASP A 32 -4.33 8.73 -7.74
CA ASP A 32 -4.37 10.16 -7.95
C ASP A 32 -4.49 10.86 -6.58
N LEU A 33 -3.89 12.04 -6.43
CA LEU A 33 -4.05 12.92 -5.28
C LEU A 33 -4.90 14.12 -5.71
N GLU A 34 -6.13 14.18 -5.21
CA GLU A 34 -7.08 15.25 -5.48
C GLU A 34 -6.82 16.43 -4.54
N THR A 35 -6.43 17.57 -5.12
CA THR A 35 -6.11 18.82 -4.40
C THR A 35 -6.93 20.02 -4.89
N GLY A 36 -8.02 19.78 -5.62
CA GLY A 36 -8.92 20.81 -6.13
C GLY A 36 -9.62 21.60 -5.02
N ARG A 37 -9.93 22.86 -5.32
CA ARG A 37 -10.71 23.73 -4.45
C ARG A 37 -12.17 23.28 -4.42
N ASN A 38 -12.80 23.32 -3.24
CA ASN A 38 -14.19 22.94 -3.03
C ASN A 38 -14.88 23.98 -2.12
N ASP A 39 -16.16 23.79 -1.84
CA ASP A 39 -16.98 24.72 -1.03
C ASP A 39 -16.44 24.91 0.41
N THR A 40 -15.64 23.95 0.89
CA THR A 40 -15.05 23.95 2.24
C THR A 40 -13.57 24.33 2.27
N GLY A 41 -12.97 24.70 1.13
CA GLY A 41 -11.54 25.03 1.02
C GLY A 41 -10.83 24.21 -0.04
N GLN A 42 -9.83 23.43 0.36
CA GLN A 42 -9.03 22.61 -0.56
C GLN A 42 -9.14 21.14 -0.19
N SER A 43 -9.41 20.30 -1.19
CA SER A 43 -9.47 18.85 -1.00
C SER A 43 -8.09 18.27 -0.72
N PHE A 44 -8.05 17.18 0.04
CA PHE A 44 -6.87 16.33 0.18
C PHE A 44 -7.34 14.88 0.27
N ALA A 45 -7.49 14.26 -0.88
CA ALA A 45 -8.03 12.90 -0.99
C ALA A 45 -7.21 12.07 -1.97
N PHE A 46 -7.07 10.78 -1.68
CA PHE A 46 -6.48 9.84 -2.61
C PHE A 46 -7.58 9.07 -3.34
N CYS A 47 -7.52 9.10 -4.66
CA CYS A 47 -8.43 8.40 -5.55
C CYS A 47 -7.72 7.17 -6.10
N LEU A 48 -8.26 5.98 -5.84
CA LEU A 48 -7.69 4.72 -6.29
C LEU A 48 -8.57 4.13 -7.39
N ASN A 49 -8.02 3.98 -8.60
CA ASN A 49 -8.76 3.53 -9.78
C ASN A 49 -10.08 4.32 -9.99
N GLY A 50 -10.05 5.63 -9.77
CA GLY A 50 -11.22 6.52 -9.91
C GLY A 50 -12.24 6.44 -8.78
N ARG A 51 -11.87 5.86 -7.62
CA ARG A 51 -12.72 5.80 -6.43
C ARG A 51 -12.04 6.50 -5.25
N ASP A 52 -12.76 7.36 -4.56
CA ASP A 52 -12.25 7.97 -3.34
C ASP A 52 -12.12 6.91 -2.24
N VAL A 53 -10.96 6.91 -1.57
CA VAL A 53 -10.68 5.94 -0.51
C VAL A 53 -10.43 6.68 0.81
N SER A 54 -11.29 6.45 1.79
CA SER A 54 -11.05 6.91 3.15
C SER A 54 -9.84 6.18 3.77
N MET A 55 -8.94 6.96 4.38
CA MET A 55 -7.70 6.45 4.96
C MET A 55 -7.84 6.19 6.46
N GLN A 56 -8.45 5.06 6.82
CA GLN A 56 -8.37 4.51 8.17
C GLN A 56 -7.00 3.83 8.36
N ARG A 57 -6.06 4.52 9.01
CA ARG A 57 -4.64 4.17 9.03
C ARG A 57 -3.98 4.62 10.35
N ALA A 58 -2.76 4.13 10.56
CA ALA A 58 -1.88 4.56 11.64
C ALA A 58 -0.45 4.79 11.10
N ASN A 59 0.35 5.56 11.84
CA ASN A 59 1.76 5.77 11.52
C ASN A 59 2.58 4.56 11.99
N TRP A 60 3.36 3.97 11.08
CA TRP A 60 4.26 2.87 11.41
C TRP A 60 5.57 3.41 12.02
N ILE A 61 5.94 2.91 13.19
CA ILE A 61 7.25 3.14 13.83
C ILE A 61 8.08 1.84 13.82
N PRO A 62 9.41 1.91 13.98
CA PRO A 62 10.23 0.70 14.11
C PRO A 62 9.72 -0.22 15.22
N VAL A 63 9.60 -1.51 14.90
CA VAL A 63 9.08 -2.54 15.82
C VAL A 63 10.06 -2.89 16.94
N HIS A 64 11.30 -2.44 16.82
CA HIS A 64 12.36 -2.68 17.79
C HIS A 64 13.40 -1.55 17.71
N THR A 65 14.03 -1.23 18.85
CA THR A 65 15.08 -0.19 18.94
C THR A 65 16.35 -0.57 18.19
N LEU A 66 16.66 -1.86 18.12
CA LEU A 66 17.68 -2.47 17.26
C LEU A 66 16.99 -3.11 16.03
N PRO A 67 16.99 -2.48 14.84
CA PRO A 67 16.22 -2.95 13.68
C PRO A 67 16.60 -4.36 13.21
N GLU A 68 17.85 -4.77 13.41
CA GLU A 68 18.38 -6.11 13.10
C GLU A 68 17.69 -7.24 13.87
N ARG A 69 17.06 -6.94 15.02
CA ARG A 69 16.30 -7.91 15.81
C ARG A 69 14.84 -8.02 15.38
N ALA A 70 14.38 -7.17 14.47
CA ALA A 70 13.03 -7.28 13.93
C ALA A 70 12.87 -8.57 13.13
N THR A 71 11.83 -9.33 13.42
CA THR A 71 11.54 -10.59 12.71
C THR A 71 10.39 -10.39 11.71
N PRO A 72 10.36 -11.17 10.61
CA PRO A 72 9.24 -11.15 9.67
C PRO A 72 7.89 -11.48 10.31
N ASP A 73 7.88 -12.29 11.36
CA ASP A 73 6.66 -12.73 12.03
C ASP A 73 6.00 -11.59 12.82
N VAL A 74 6.79 -10.80 13.57
CA VAL A 74 6.29 -9.59 14.24
C VAL A 74 5.73 -8.60 13.22
N GLY A 75 6.44 -8.41 12.10
CA GLY A 75 5.95 -7.56 11.02
C GLY A 75 4.63 -8.05 10.42
N ARG A 76 4.47 -9.36 10.24
CA ARG A 76 3.24 -9.96 9.72
C ARG A 76 2.08 -9.82 10.70
N ASP A 77 2.34 -10.04 11.98
CA ASP A 77 1.33 -9.92 13.04
C ASP A 77 0.76 -8.50 13.10
N LEU A 78 1.63 -7.49 13.14
CA LEU A 78 1.22 -6.08 13.17
C LEU A 78 0.47 -5.65 11.90
N LEU A 79 0.91 -6.12 10.72
CA LEU A 79 0.20 -5.86 9.46
C LEU A 79 -1.17 -6.55 9.40
N THR A 80 -1.31 -7.70 10.03
CA THR A 80 -2.58 -8.44 10.14
C THR A 80 -3.52 -7.74 11.10
N SER A 81 -3.03 -7.35 12.27
CA SER A 81 -3.75 -6.53 13.25
C SER A 81 -4.28 -5.24 12.64
N ALA A 82 -3.45 -4.52 11.87
CA ALA A 82 -3.86 -3.32 11.17
C ALA A 82 -4.92 -3.56 10.08
N ARG A 83 -4.98 -4.77 9.51
CA ARG A 83 -6.01 -5.17 8.55
C ARG A 83 -7.33 -5.53 9.23
N GLU A 84 -7.28 -6.17 10.38
CA GLU A 84 -8.46 -6.60 11.13
C GLU A 84 -9.16 -5.44 11.85
N ALA A 85 -8.40 -4.40 12.21
CA ALA A 85 -8.94 -3.18 12.83
C ALA A 85 -9.59 -2.19 11.85
N ALA A 86 -9.55 -2.45 10.54
CA ALA A 86 -9.96 -1.52 9.47
C ALA A 86 -11.19 -2.02 8.70
#